data_AF-A0A328BN86-F1
#
_entry.id   AF-A0A328BN86-F1
#
_cell.length_a   1.000
_cell.length_b   1.000
_cell.length_c   1.000
_cell.angle_alpha   90.00
_cell.angle_beta   90.00
_cell.angle_gamma   90.00
#
_symmetry.space_group_name_H-M   'P 1'
#
loop_
_entity.id
_entity.type
_entity.pdbx_description
1 polymer ?
#
loop_
_entity_poly.entity_id
_entity_poly.type
_entity_poly.pdbx_seq_one_letter_code
_entity_poly.pdbx_strand_id
1 'polypeptide(L)'
;MFLLLSLSIGSARAQADDGFLRRNGTTYLVRHGQLRPLTREIHLPNGRTVTPEGFVLGADGGRRQLAEGQGCDLRGNPVGSRQQPDGRWALAAPVAARPVGHAAYAPARRVPPGQLKKWWKQLGKKHGRKHDD
;
A
#
# COMPACT_ATOMS: atom_id res chain seq x y z
N MET A 1 36.77 -21.65 -31.45
CA MET A 1 36.74 -20.28 -30.90
C MET A 1 35.29 -19.91 -30.62
N PHE A 2 34.81 -20.14 -29.39
CA PHE A 2 33.44 -19.79 -28.99
C PHE A 2 33.50 -18.61 -28.02
N LEU A 3 32.90 -17.51 -28.45
CA LEU A 3 32.86 -16.21 -27.78
C LEU A 3 31.90 -16.30 -26.58
N LEU A 4 32.42 -16.24 -25.36
CA LEU A 4 31.63 -16.14 -24.13
C LEU A 4 31.07 -14.71 -24.03
N LEU A 5 29.78 -14.57 -24.29
CA LEU A 5 29.04 -13.32 -24.10
C LEU A 5 28.78 -13.13 -22.60
N SER A 6 29.65 -12.38 -21.92
CA SER A 6 29.47 -12.03 -20.51
C SER A 6 28.33 -11.02 -20.35
N LEU A 7 27.17 -11.48 -19.88
CA LEU A 7 26.09 -10.59 -19.44
C LEU A 7 26.53 -9.88 -18.15
N SER A 8 26.96 -8.63 -18.28
CA SER A 8 27.09 -7.71 -17.17
C SER A 8 25.70 -7.36 -16.64
N ILE A 9 25.20 -8.14 -15.68
CA ILE A 9 24.03 -7.75 -14.89
C ILE A 9 24.50 -6.58 -14.03
N GLY A 10 24.22 -5.36 -14.49
CA GLY A 10 24.47 -4.14 -13.75
C GLY A 10 23.76 -4.23 -12.41
N SER A 11 24.54 -4.39 -11.34
CA SER A 11 24.07 -4.18 -9.98
C SER A 11 23.58 -2.73 -9.90
N ALA A 12 22.27 -2.53 -10.03
CA ALA A 12 21.62 -1.33 -9.53
C ALA A 12 21.99 -1.28 -8.05
N ARG A 13 23.02 -0.49 -7.73
CA ARG A 13 23.34 -0.13 -6.36
C ARG A 13 22.05 0.45 -5.83
N ALA A 14 21.36 -0.30 -4.98
CA ALA A 14 20.29 0.23 -4.16
C ALA A 14 20.97 1.34 -3.36
N GLN A 15 20.91 2.57 -3.88
CA GLN A 15 21.34 3.73 -3.13
C GLN A 15 20.50 3.68 -1.86
N ALA A 16 21.17 3.71 -0.71
CA ALA A 16 20.49 3.67 0.57
C ALA A 16 19.77 5.00 0.75
N ASP A 17 18.64 5.13 0.08
CA ASP A 17 17.78 6.30 0.17
C ASP A 17 17.19 6.36 1.58
N ASP A 18 17.20 7.56 2.12
CA ASP A 18 16.59 7.86 3.40
C ASP A 18 15.06 7.76 3.30
N GLY A 19 14.42 7.35 4.39
CA GLY A 19 12.97 7.27 4.44
C GLY A 19 12.50 6.50 5.65
N PHE A 20 11.38 5.82 5.53
CA PHE A 20 10.76 5.09 6.63
C PHE A 20 10.56 3.63 6.24
N LEU A 21 10.63 2.74 7.22
CA LEU A 21 10.42 1.30 7.08
C LEU A 21 9.50 0.83 8.20
N ARG A 22 8.44 0.09 7.86
CA ARG A 22 7.66 -0.62 8.87
C ARG A 22 8.25 -2.01 9.09
N ARG A 23 8.57 -2.31 10.35
CA ARG A 23 9.04 -3.62 10.77
C ARG A 23 8.55 -4.00 12.16
N ASN A 24 8.14 -5.24 12.37
CA ASN A 24 7.63 -5.78 13.62
C ASN A 24 6.54 -4.89 14.24
N GLY A 25 5.66 -4.32 13.40
CA GLY A 25 4.60 -3.41 13.84
C GLY A 25 5.06 -1.98 14.20
N THR A 26 6.36 -1.70 14.21
CA THR A 26 6.95 -0.40 14.51
C THR A 26 7.53 0.24 13.24
N THR A 27 7.43 1.55 13.12
CA THR A 27 8.05 2.30 12.03
C THR A 27 9.43 2.76 12.45
N TYR A 28 10.37 2.67 11.52
CA TYR A 28 11.76 3.08 11.69
C TYR A 28 12.09 4.13 10.65
N LEU A 29 12.81 5.17 11.04
CA LEU A 29 13.52 6.05 10.13
C LEU A 29 14.78 5.31 9.64
N VAL A 30 14.88 5.11 8.33
CA VAL A 30 16.06 4.63 7.63
C VAL A 30 16.90 5.85 7.27
N ARG A 31 18.09 5.97 7.86
CA ARG A 31 19.04 7.05 7.56
C ARG A 31 20.42 6.46 7.30
N HIS A 32 20.95 6.66 6.10
CA HIS A 32 22.21 6.01 5.67
C HIS A 32 22.21 4.49 5.90
N GLY A 33 21.03 3.88 5.70
CA GLY A 33 20.77 2.47 5.93
C GLY A 33 20.76 1.98 7.37
N GLN A 34 20.82 2.88 8.35
CA GLN A 34 20.60 2.57 9.76
C GLN A 34 19.13 2.76 10.14
N LEU A 35 18.58 1.85 10.93
CA LEU A 35 17.23 1.95 11.48
C LEU A 35 17.25 2.72 12.80
N ARG A 36 16.36 3.70 12.93
CA ARG A 36 16.06 4.38 14.19
C ARG A 36 14.56 4.27 14.46
N PRO A 37 14.12 3.73 15.60
CA PRO A 37 12.70 3.60 15.90
C PRO A 37 12.05 4.99 15.90
N LEU A 38 10.91 5.06 15.25
CA LEU A 38 10.12 6.29 15.19
C LEU A 38 9.26 6.36 16.46
N THR A 39 9.58 7.30 17.34
CA THR A 39 8.89 7.45 18.64
C THR A 39 7.76 8.48 18.62
N ARG A 40 7.73 9.31 17.58
CA ARG A 40 6.73 10.36 17.37
C ARG A 40 6.38 10.44 15.90
N GLU A 41 5.22 10.98 15.60
CA GLU A 41 4.86 11.29 14.23
C GLU A 41 5.82 12.31 13.60
N ILE A 42 6.03 12.17 12.30
CA ILE A 42 6.89 13.06 11.51
C ILE A 42 6.05 13.72 10.43
N HIS A 43 5.98 15.04 10.49
CA HIS A 43 5.38 15.87 9.46
C HIS A 43 6.38 16.06 8.32
N LEU A 44 5.97 15.68 7.13
CA LEU A 44 6.74 15.81 5.91
C LEU A 44 6.49 17.20 5.28
N PRO A 45 7.44 17.74 4.50
CA PRO A 45 7.31 19.07 3.90
C PRO A 45 6.11 19.22 2.94
N ASN A 46 5.56 18.10 2.45
CA ASN A 46 4.39 18.08 1.58
C ASN A 46 3.04 17.99 2.35
N GLY A 47 3.05 18.22 3.66
CA GLY A 47 1.84 18.19 4.50
C GLY A 47 1.37 16.78 4.87
N ARG A 48 2.12 15.74 4.51
CA ARG A 48 1.83 14.36 4.92
C ARG A 48 2.44 14.08 6.30
N THR A 49 1.93 13.08 6.99
CA THR A 49 2.46 12.66 8.30
C THR A 49 2.74 11.16 8.32
N VAL A 50 3.89 10.75 8.85
CA VAL A 50 4.23 9.35 9.08
C VAL A 50 4.15 9.05 10.57
N THR A 51 3.39 8.03 10.96
CA THR A 51 3.18 7.67 12.36
C THR A 51 4.05 6.48 12.80
N PRO A 52 4.37 6.34 14.10
CA PRO A 52 5.08 5.18 14.65
C PRO A 52 4.44 3.83 14.31
N GLU A 53 3.12 3.78 14.19
CA GLU A 53 2.33 2.58 13.92
C GLU A 53 2.29 2.22 12.41
N GLY A 54 2.99 2.98 11.58
CA GLY A 54 3.17 2.69 10.16
C GLY A 54 2.02 3.17 9.29
N PHE A 55 1.41 4.31 9.64
CA PHE A 55 0.47 5.00 8.77
C PHE A 55 1.12 6.20 8.11
N VAL A 56 0.80 6.40 6.84
CA VAL A 56 1.07 7.62 6.09
C VAL A 56 -0.26 8.35 5.93
N LEU A 57 -0.38 9.50 6.60
CA LEU A 57 -1.50 10.41 6.50
C LEU A 57 -1.24 11.38 5.34
N GLY A 58 -2.21 11.52 4.45
CA GLY A 58 -2.21 12.48 3.36
C GLY A 58 -2.55 13.88 3.86
N ALA A 59 -2.11 14.91 3.13
CA ALA A 59 -2.50 16.29 3.40
C ALA A 59 -4.01 16.53 3.23
N ASP A 60 -4.68 15.67 2.46
CA ASP A 60 -6.12 15.60 2.24
C ASP A 60 -6.88 14.85 3.35
N GLY A 61 -6.17 14.34 4.37
CA GLY A 61 -6.75 13.51 5.43
C GLY A 61 -6.87 12.02 5.07
N GLY A 62 -6.44 11.61 3.87
CA GLY A 62 -6.37 10.20 3.50
C GLY A 62 -5.41 9.42 4.40
N ARG A 63 -5.68 8.16 4.70
CA ARG A 63 -4.81 7.31 5.54
C ARG A 63 -4.42 6.05 4.80
N ARG A 64 -3.12 5.79 4.71
CA ARG A 64 -2.58 4.56 4.13
C ARG A 64 -1.69 3.84 5.13
N GLN A 65 -1.94 2.55 5.33
CA GLN A 65 -1.07 1.71 6.14
C GLN A 65 0.09 1.16 5.29
N LEU A 66 1.31 1.24 5.82
CA LEU A 66 2.45 0.49 5.30
C LEU A 66 2.31 -0.97 5.71
N ALA A 67 2.54 -1.90 4.77
CA ALA A 67 2.64 -3.32 5.10
C ALA A 67 3.95 -3.62 5.84
N GLU A 68 4.02 -4.77 6.49
CA GLU A 68 5.25 -5.26 7.12
C GLU A 68 6.36 -5.43 6.07
N GLY A 69 7.55 -4.90 6.34
CA GLY A 69 8.66 -4.88 5.38
C GLY A 69 8.51 -3.87 4.25
N GLN A 70 7.44 -3.07 4.23
CA GLN A 70 7.27 -1.97 3.28
C GLN A 70 7.81 -0.66 3.87
N GLY A 71 8.37 0.19 3.00
CA GLY A 71 8.82 1.53 3.38
C GLY A 71 8.06 2.65 2.69
N CYS A 72 8.39 3.88 3.04
CA CYS A 72 8.07 5.07 2.25
C CYS A 72 9.26 6.02 2.16
N ASP A 73 9.34 6.79 1.08
CA ASP A 73 10.34 7.84 0.92
C ASP A 73 10.06 9.05 1.84
N LEU A 74 10.96 10.05 1.82
CA LEU A 74 10.78 11.31 2.56
C LEU A 74 9.61 12.18 2.07
N ARG A 75 8.84 11.71 1.09
CA ARG A 75 7.61 12.33 0.56
C ARG A 75 6.38 11.48 0.89
N GLY A 76 6.53 10.38 1.62
CA GLY A 76 5.46 9.47 2.00
C GLY A 76 4.97 8.57 0.86
N ASN A 77 5.72 8.43 -0.23
CA ASN A 77 5.39 7.49 -1.29
C ASN A 77 5.86 6.09 -0.91
N PRO A 78 5.02 5.05 -1.07
CA PRO A 78 5.41 3.69 -0.75
C PRO A 78 6.57 3.23 -1.64
N VAL A 79 7.56 2.61 -1.01
CA VAL A 79 8.75 2.04 -1.67
C VAL A 79 9.00 0.63 -1.17
N GLY A 80 9.67 -0.18 -2.00
CA GLY A 80 10.20 -1.46 -1.55
C GLY A 80 11.31 -1.25 -0.54
N SER A 81 11.49 -2.18 0.38
CA SER A 81 12.66 -2.20 1.25
C SER A 81 13.46 -3.48 1.00
N ARG A 82 14.77 -3.40 1.20
CA ARG A 82 15.67 -4.55 1.13
C ARG A 82 16.78 -4.41 2.15
N GLN A 83 17.07 -5.49 2.86
CA GLN A 83 18.29 -5.58 3.64
C GLN A 83 19.46 -5.95 2.72
N GLN A 84 20.53 -5.17 2.81
CA GLN A 84 21.79 -5.39 2.11
C GLN A 84 22.60 -6.49 2.82
N PRO A 85 23.56 -7.14 2.12
CA PRO A 85 24.41 -8.18 2.71
C PRO A 85 25.21 -7.71 3.94
N ASP A 86 25.49 -6.41 4.04
CA ASP A 86 26.18 -5.77 5.16
C ASP A 86 25.26 -5.46 6.36
N GLY A 87 23.99 -5.89 6.30
CA GLY A 87 22.98 -5.65 7.32
C GLY A 87 22.29 -4.30 7.26
N ARG A 88 22.73 -3.39 6.37
CA ARG A 88 22.09 -2.08 6.18
C ARG A 88 20.77 -2.20 5.44
N TRP A 89 19.88 -1.26 5.69
CA TRP A 89 18.61 -1.17 4.96
C TRP A 89 18.74 -0.22 3.78
N ALA A 90 18.21 -0.62 2.63
CA ALA A 90 18.02 0.26 1.50
C ALA A 90 16.53 0.33 1.18
N LEU A 91 16.04 1.55 0.96
CA LEU A 91 14.75 1.78 0.36
C LEU A 91 14.95 1.83 -1.16
N ALA A 92 14.21 1.02 -1.90
CA ALA A 92 14.29 1.06 -3.35
C ALA A 92 13.77 2.42 -3.85
N ALA A 93 14.34 2.95 -4.92
CA ALA A 93 13.75 4.07 -5.65
C ALA A 93 12.26 3.80 -5.91
N PRO A 94 11.40 4.84 -5.91
CA PRO A 94 9.96 4.66 -6.10
C PRO A 94 9.74 3.89 -7.40
N VAL A 95 9.40 2.62 -7.28
CA VAL A 95 8.97 1.82 -8.42
C VAL A 95 7.66 2.47 -8.80
N ALA A 96 7.65 3.19 -9.93
CA ALA A 96 6.45 3.80 -10.49
C ALA A 96 5.32 2.78 -10.32
N ALA A 97 4.34 3.14 -9.50
CA ALA A 97 3.35 2.18 -9.02
C ALA A 97 2.79 1.46 -10.23
N ARG A 98 3.14 0.18 -10.41
CA ARG A 98 2.31 -0.68 -11.25
C ARG A 98 0.93 -0.54 -10.64
N PRO A 99 -0.11 -0.25 -11.43
CA PRO A 99 -1.47 -0.18 -10.91
C PRO A 99 -1.81 -1.58 -10.41
N VAL A 100 -1.46 -1.87 -9.15
CA VAL A 100 -2.22 -2.77 -8.32
C VAL A 100 -3.58 -2.13 -8.32
N GLY A 101 -4.48 -2.73 -9.11
CA GLY A 101 -5.84 -2.26 -9.30
C GLY A 101 -6.33 -1.78 -7.96
N HIS A 102 -6.74 -0.51 -7.92
CA HIS A 102 -7.34 0.04 -6.73
C HIS A 102 -8.44 -0.96 -6.37
N ALA A 103 -8.25 -1.72 -5.29
CA ALA A 103 -9.37 -2.10 -4.46
C ALA A 103 -9.89 -0.76 -3.97
N ALA A 104 -10.66 -0.12 -4.85
CA ALA A 104 -11.34 1.11 -4.60
C ALA A 104 -12.12 0.80 -3.33
N TYR A 105 -11.71 1.44 -2.24
CA TYR A 105 -12.61 1.60 -1.13
C TYR A 105 -13.79 2.35 -1.74
N ALA A 106 -14.83 1.60 -2.12
CA ALA A 106 -16.04 2.16 -2.65
C ALA A 106 -16.51 3.13 -1.57
N PRO A 107 -16.57 4.46 -1.83
CA PRO A 107 -17.25 5.33 -0.89
C PRO A 107 -18.64 4.73 -0.72
N ALA A 108 -19.04 4.52 0.54
CA ALA A 108 -20.32 3.94 0.91
C ALA A 108 -21.39 4.41 -0.08
N ARG A 109 -21.92 3.46 -0.86
CA ARG A 109 -22.98 3.74 -1.84
C ARG A 109 -24.12 4.39 -1.06
N ARG A 110 -24.24 5.71 -1.15
CA ARG A 110 -25.48 6.41 -0.81
C ARG A 110 -26.53 5.82 -1.74
N VAL A 111 -27.31 4.89 -1.22
CA VAL A 111 -28.46 4.34 -1.93
C VAL A 111 -29.45 5.49 -2.05
N PRO A 112 -29.80 5.96 -3.27
CA PRO A 112 -30.85 6.96 -3.41
C PRO A 112 -32.17 6.33 -2.93
N PRO A 113 -32.95 7.02 -2.08
CA PRO A 113 -34.20 6.50 -1.56
C PRO A 113 -35.21 6.42 -2.71
N GLY A 114 -35.50 5.20 -3.18
CA GLY A 114 -36.51 5.00 -4.23
C GLY A 114 -36.53 3.63 -4.91
N GLN A 115 -35.46 2.83 -4.84
CA GLN A 115 -35.40 1.55 -5.58
C GLN A 115 -35.72 0.28 -4.79
N LEU A 116 -36.01 0.36 -3.47
CA LEU A 116 -36.36 -0.81 -2.66
C LEU A 116 -37.71 -1.44 -3.05
N LYS A 117 -38.60 -0.67 -3.69
CA LYS A 117 -39.99 -1.07 -3.99
C LYS A 117 -40.12 -2.07 -5.15
N LYS A 118 -39.11 -2.20 -6.02
CA LYS A 118 -39.18 -3.12 -7.18
C LYS A 118 -38.74 -4.55 -6.88
N TRP A 119 -37.86 -4.76 -5.91
CA TRP A 119 -37.34 -6.10 -5.56
C TRP A 119 -38.39 -6.99 -4.89
N TRP A 120 -39.27 -6.43 -4.06
CA TRP A 120 -40.31 -7.18 -3.36
C TRP A 120 -41.44 -7.69 -4.26
N LYS A 121 -41.67 -7.05 -5.42
CA LYS A 121 -42.73 -7.47 -6.36
C LYS A 121 -42.40 -8.76 -7.14
N GLN A 122 -41.12 -9.15 -7.18
CA GLN A 122 -40.68 -10.33 -7.94
C GLN A 122 -40.62 -11.60 -7.11
N LEU A 123 -40.55 -11.49 -5.77
CA LEU A 123 -40.50 -12.65 -4.86
C LEU A 123 -41.89 -13.19 -4.44
N GLY A 124 -42.98 -12.52 -4.82
CA GLY A 124 -44.35 -12.88 -4.41
C GLY A 124 -45.18 -13.71 -5.40
N LYS A 125 -44.62 -14.18 -6.52
CA LYS A 125 -45.37 -14.93 -7.57
C LYS A 125 -44.93 -16.40 -7.65
N LYS A 126 -45.22 -17.17 -6.62
CA LYS A 126 -45.28 -18.64 -6.71
C LYS A 126 -46.36 -19.19 -5.77
N HIS A 127 -47.62 -18.91 -6.12
CA HIS A 127 -48.78 -19.58 -5.55
C HIS A 127 -49.72 -19.95 -6.69
N GLY A 128 -50.06 -21.25 -6.77
CA GLY A 128 -51.29 -21.72 -7.41
C GLY A 128 -51.15 -22.47 -8.74
N ARG A 129 -51.27 -23.80 -8.67
CA ARG A 129 -52.14 -24.71 -9.48
C ARG A 129 -52.05 -26.10 -8.83
N LYS A 130 -53.05 -26.55 -8.04
CA LYS A 130 -54.19 -27.45 -8.40
C LYS A 130 -53.73 -28.73 -9.13
N HIS A 131 -53.78 -29.93 -8.53
CA HIS A 131 -54.90 -30.84 -8.20
C HIS A 131 -55.40 -31.61 -9.43
N ASP A 132 -55.23 -32.94 -9.40
CA ASP A 132 -55.85 -34.09 -10.11
C ASP A 132 -54.85 -35.25 -9.86
N ASP A 133 -55.14 -36.33 -9.13
CA ASP A 133 -56.20 -37.33 -9.26
C ASP A 133 -56.66 -37.84 -7.86
#